data_AF-A0A0J9VCB3-F1
#
_entry.id   AF-A0A0J9VCB3-F1
#
_cell.length_a   1.000
_cell.length_b   1.000
_cell.length_c   1.000
_cell.angle_alpha   90.00
_cell.angle_beta   90.00
_cell.angle_gamma   90.00
#
_symmetry.space_group_name_H-M   'P 1'
#
loop_
_entity.id
_entity.type
_entity.pdbx_description
1 polymer ?
#
loop_
_entity_poly.entity_id
_entity_poly.type
_entity_poly.pdbx_seq_one_letter_code
_entity_poly.pdbx_strand_id
1 'polypeptide(L)'
;MGQGLPIDSDNDETPEAEDNRQPSTKGKGKEKQKQKPEEGVYGLLYLVPADDEESLDRYEGVPSAYQKFQVDVKWASANKEEDETLRALVYVDEMRVEEDVPREEYIERMEDGIEDAVENWGMDEDYADRVMRRFWIEKD
;
A
#
# COMPACT_ATOMS: atom_id res chain seq x y z
N MET A 1 -0.12 -57.05 58.34
CA MET A 1 -1.32 -57.90 58.17
C MET A 1 -2.34 -57.12 57.34
N GLY A 2 -2.98 -57.77 56.36
CA GLY A 2 -4.08 -57.25 55.54
C GLY A 2 -3.61 -56.66 54.20
N GLN A 3 -3.50 -57.43 53.09
CA GLN A 3 -4.56 -57.91 52.16
C GLN A 3 -5.34 -56.74 51.52
N GLY A 4 -5.59 -56.60 50.21
CA GLY A 4 -5.45 -57.42 49.00
C GLY A 4 -6.44 -56.83 47.94
N LEU A 5 -6.01 -56.76 46.67
CA LEU A 5 -6.67 -56.29 45.41
C LEU A 5 -8.03 -57.00 45.10
N PRO A 6 -8.87 -56.64 44.07
CA PRO A 6 -8.51 -56.07 42.76
C PRO A 6 -9.51 -55.12 42.01
N ILE A 7 -8.98 -54.69 40.86
CA ILE A 7 -9.48 -54.02 39.63
C ILE A 7 -10.65 -54.73 38.91
N ASP A 8 -11.53 -53.94 38.27
CA ASP A 8 -12.23 -54.17 36.98
C ASP A 8 -12.61 -52.77 36.44
N SER A 9 -12.00 -52.24 35.36
CA SER A 9 -12.25 -52.39 33.90
C SER A 9 -13.64 -51.93 33.43
N ASP A 10 -13.60 -50.86 32.62
CA ASP A 10 -14.52 -50.45 31.55
C ASP A 10 -15.97 -50.03 31.89
N ASN A 11 -16.25 -48.71 31.84
CA ASN A 11 -17.18 -48.18 30.85
C ASN A 11 -17.00 -46.65 30.69
N ASP A 12 -16.63 -46.27 29.47
CA ASP A 12 -16.57 -44.90 28.95
C ASP A 12 -17.98 -44.51 28.49
N GLU A 13 -18.60 -43.53 29.17
CA GLU A 13 -19.80 -42.83 28.70
C GLU A 13 -19.89 -41.51 29.48
N THR A 14 -19.27 -40.46 28.93
CA THR A 14 -19.40 -39.10 29.44
C THR A 14 -20.71 -38.48 28.94
N PRO A 15 -21.53 -37.89 29.83
CA PRO A 15 -22.86 -37.41 29.47
C PRO A 15 -22.82 -36.12 28.65
N GLU A 16 -23.74 -36.06 27.70
CA GLU A 16 -23.97 -35.01 26.70
C GLU A 16 -24.05 -33.61 27.32
N ALA A 17 -23.22 -32.70 26.84
CA ALA A 17 -23.36 -31.27 27.09
C ALA A 17 -24.41 -30.70 26.12
N GLU A 18 -25.53 -30.24 26.65
CA GLU A 18 -26.55 -29.47 25.93
C GLU A 18 -25.94 -28.13 25.47
N ASP A 19 -25.49 -28.07 24.21
CA ASP A 19 -25.07 -26.84 23.53
C ASP A 19 -26.32 -26.08 23.03
N ASN A 20 -26.61 -25.00 23.74
CA ASN A 20 -27.75 -24.12 23.55
C ASN A 20 -27.63 -23.30 22.25
N ARG A 21 -28.13 -23.85 21.14
CA ARG A 21 -28.24 -23.15 19.84
C ARG A 21 -29.48 -22.27 19.76
N GLN A 22 -29.29 -20.94 19.71
CA GLN A 22 -30.14 -19.95 19.02
C GLN A 22 -29.31 -18.65 18.74
N PRO A 23 -29.68 -17.81 17.75
CA PRO A 23 -29.25 -17.89 16.36
C PRO A 23 -28.28 -16.75 15.97
N SER A 24 -27.65 -16.92 14.81
CA SER A 24 -26.83 -15.90 14.15
C SER A 24 -27.59 -14.58 13.99
N THR A 25 -27.01 -13.50 14.52
CA THR A 25 -27.32 -12.15 14.05
C THR A 25 -26.12 -11.63 13.26
N LYS A 26 -26.36 -11.56 11.95
CA LYS A 26 -25.76 -10.65 10.95
C LYS A 26 -24.51 -9.90 11.38
N GLY A 27 -23.44 -10.16 10.64
CA GLY A 27 -22.20 -9.40 10.65
C GLY A 27 -22.44 -7.91 10.74
N LYS A 28 -21.87 -7.31 11.78
CA LYS A 28 -21.45 -5.92 11.70
C LYS A 28 -20.23 -5.90 10.81
N GLY A 29 -20.46 -5.66 9.52
CA GLY A 29 -19.42 -5.15 8.64
C GLY A 29 -18.78 -3.98 9.37
N LYS A 30 -17.45 -4.05 9.56
CA LYS A 30 -16.70 -2.85 9.90
C LYS A 30 -16.90 -1.91 8.72
N GLU A 31 -17.74 -0.90 8.91
CA GLU A 31 -17.80 0.24 8.02
C GLU A 31 -16.36 0.77 7.95
N LYS A 32 -15.68 0.52 6.82
CA LYS A 32 -14.47 1.24 6.47
C LYS A 32 -14.88 2.71 6.49
N GLN A 33 -14.43 3.45 7.49
CA GLN A 33 -14.57 4.90 7.50
C GLN A 33 -13.93 5.38 6.21
N LYS A 34 -14.75 5.95 5.32
CA LYS A 34 -14.30 6.51 4.05
C LYS A 34 -13.53 7.78 4.41
N GLN A 35 -12.23 7.63 4.66
CA GLN A 35 -11.34 8.77 4.83
C GLN A 35 -11.48 9.64 3.58
N LYS A 36 -11.60 10.96 3.74
CA LYS A 36 -11.49 11.87 2.60
C LYS A 36 -10.18 11.52 1.87
N PRO A 37 -10.17 11.43 0.52
CA PRO A 37 -8.92 11.26 -0.18
C PRO A 37 -8.01 12.40 0.25
N GLU A 38 -6.88 12.05 0.86
CA GLU A 38 -5.85 13.01 1.20
C GLU A 38 -5.45 13.74 -0.10
N GLU A 39 -5.46 15.07 -0.03
CA GLU A 39 -5.17 15.95 -1.16
C GLU A 39 -3.67 15.96 -1.40
N GLY A 40 -3.21 15.38 -2.52
CA GLY A 40 -1.79 15.37 -2.89
C GLY A 40 -1.39 14.21 -3.82
N VAL A 41 -0.12 14.25 -4.22
CA VAL A 41 0.57 13.18 -4.95
C VAL A 41 1.52 12.49 -3.98
N TYR A 42 1.41 11.18 -3.90
CA TYR A 42 2.29 10.32 -3.09
C TYR A 42 3.36 9.69 -3.99
N GLY A 43 4.55 9.51 -3.43
CA GLY A 43 5.67 8.85 -4.08
C GLY A 43 6.70 8.42 -3.06
N LEU A 44 7.79 7.82 -3.55
CA LEU A 44 8.93 7.42 -2.74
C LEU A 44 9.99 8.53 -2.75
N LEU A 45 10.56 8.80 -1.59
CA LEU A 45 11.62 9.80 -1.42
C LEU A 45 12.97 9.09 -1.28
N TYR A 46 13.88 9.38 -2.20
CA TYR A 46 15.22 8.79 -2.23
C TYR A 46 16.29 9.82 -1.88
N LEU A 47 17.34 9.38 -1.20
CA LEU A 47 18.59 10.14 -1.08
C LEU A 47 19.49 9.78 -2.25
N VAL A 48 19.77 10.74 -3.11
CA VAL A 48 20.54 10.55 -4.33
C VAL A 48 21.82 11.40 -4.25
N PRO A 49 23.01 10.81 -4.43
CA PRO A 49 24.27 11.56 -4.58
C PRO A 49 24.23 12.53 -5.77
N ALA A 50 24.99 13.62 -5.72
CA ALA A 50 25.01 14.62 -6.80
C ALA A 50 25.43 14.03 -8.17
N ASP A 51 26.39 13.11 -8.19
CA ASP A 51 26.83 12.45 -9.44
C ASP A 51 25.71 11.58 -10.06
N ASP A 52 24.83 11.02 -9.23
CA ASP A 52 23.68 10.24 -9.69
C ASP A 52 22.56 11.17 -10.19
N GLU A 53 22.43 12.39 -9.65
CA GLU A 53 21.50 13.41 -10.18
C GLU A 53 21.82 13.76 -11.63
N GLU A 54 23.10 13.95 -12.00
CA GLU A 54 23.47 14.23 -13.40
C GLU A 54 23.11 13.08 -14.34
N SER A 55 23.15 11.85 -13.83
CA SER A 55 22.71 10.67 -14.58
C SER A 55 21.19 10.68 -14.75
N LEU A 56 20.43 11.00 -13.69
CA LEU A 56 18.98 11.18 -13.76
C LEU A 56 18.59 12.26 -14.76
N ASP A 57 19.24 13.43 -14.75
CA ASP A 57 19.00 14.52 -15.72
C ASP A 57 19.07 14.02 -17.17
N ARG A 58 20.02 13.12 -17.47
CA ARG A 58 20.16 12.52 -18.81
C ARG A 58 19.03 11.55 -19.13
N TYR A 59 18.63 10.70 -18.19
CA TYR A 59 17.54 9.74 -18.38
C TYR A 59 16.17 10.44 -18.52
N GLU A 60 15.98 11.52 -17.78
CA GLU A 60 14.77 12.36 -17.82
C GLU A 60 14.77 13.35 -19.01
N GLY A 61 15.86 13.40 -19.78
CA GLY A 61 15.96 14.24 -20.98
C GLY A 61 15.89 15.74 -20.68
N VAL A 62 16.36 16.17 -19.50
CA VAL A 62 16.34 17.57 -19.05
C VAL A 62 17.17 18.46 -19.97
N PRO A 63 16.69 19.67 -20.34
CA PRO A 63 15.39 20.27 -19.99
C PRO A 63 14.29 20.02 -21.03
N SER A 64 14.55 19.17 -22.03
CA SER A 64 13.71 19.05 -23.24
C SER A 64 12.48 18.16 -23.08
N ALA A 65 12.58 17.08 -22.30
CA ALA A 65 11.46 16.18 -22.01
C ALA A 65 10.79 16.56 -20.69
N TYR A 66 11.54 16.53 -19.59
CA TYR A 66 11.09 16.95 -18.27
C TYR A 66 11.88 18.16 -17.75
N GLN A 67 11.30 18.90 -16.82
CA GLN A 67 11.90 20.04 -16.12
C GLN A 67 12.08 19.73 -14.64
N LYS A 68 13.12 20.31 -14.02
CA LYS A 68 13.44 20.15 -12.61
C LYS A 68 12.68 21.11 -11.72
N PHE A 69 12.02 20.58 -10.69
CA PHE A 69 11.36 21.36 -9.66
C PHE A 69 11.86 20.97 -8.28
N GLN A 70 12.08 21.98 -7.44
CA GLN A 70 12.24 21.78 -6.02
C GLN A 70 10.87 22.01 -5.38
N VAL A 71 10.36 21.02 -4.65
CA VAL A 71 9.03 21.05 -4.03
C VAL A 71 9.14 20.72 -2.55
N ASP A 72 8.21 21.28 -1.76
CA ASP A 72 8.11 20.93 -0.34
C ASP A 72 7.24 19.69 -0.21
N VAL A 73 7.78 18.64 0.41
CA VAL A 73 7.09 17.37 0.65
C VAL A 73 6.96 17.11 2.15
N LYS A 74 5.98 16.30 2.50
CA LYS A 74 5.74 15.82 3.86
C LYS A 74 5.72 14.30 3.85
N TRP A 75 6.09 13.68 4.98
CA TRP A 75 5.95 12.24 5.13
C TRP A 75 4.47 11.83 5.02
N ALA A 76 4.18 10.72 4.35
CA ALA A 76 2.80 10.24 4.23
C ALA A 76 2.20 9.82 5.60
N SER A 77 3.06 9.41 6.54
CA SER A 77 2.71 9.02 7.92
C SER A 77 2.69 10.18 8.92
N ALA A 78 2.99 11.40 8.46
CA ALA A 78 2.98 12.64 9.23
C ALA A 78 1.62 12.87 9.93
N ASN A 79 1.64 13.00 11.26
CA ASN A 79 0.46 13.41 12.03
C ASN A 79 0.38 14.95 12.04
N LYS A 80 -0.38 15.48 11.07
CA LYS A 80 -0.95 16.83 10.80
C LYS A 80 -0.62 18.08 11.64
N GLU A 81 0.05 18.05 12.78
CA GLU A 81 0.23 19.22 13.65
C GLU A 81 1.67 19.75 13.75
N GLU A 82 2.74 18.97 13.49
CA GLU A 82 4.13 19.49 13.55
C GLU A 82 5.13 18.78 12.61
N ASP A 83 4.72 18.36 11.42
CA ASP A 83 5.64 17.63 10.53
C ASP A 83 6.50 18.58 9.68
N GLU A 84 7.82 18.47 9.86
CA GLU A 84 8.83 19.15 9.06
C GLU A 84 8.63 18.85 7.57
N THR A 85 8.51 19.90 6.76
CA THR A 85 8.56 19.76 5.31
C THR A 85 10.00 19.61 4.85
N LEU A 86 10.24 18.66 3.95
CA LEU A 86 11.53 18.46 3.30
C LEU A 86 11.50 19.04 1.90
N ARG A 87 12.64 19.57 1.44
CA ARG A 87 12.79 20.03 0.06
C ARG A 87 13.26 18.85 -0.81
N ALA A 88 12.48 18.49 -1.82
CA ALA A 88 12.77 17.38 -2.73
C ALA A 88 12.85 17.85 -4.18
N LEU A 89 13.73 17.21 -4.96
CA LEU A 89 13.81 17.37 -6.41
C LEU A 89 12.80 16.43 -7.09
N VAL A 90 12.00 16.95 -8.01
CA VAL A 90 11.09 16.17 -8.87
C VAL A 90 11.26 16.61 -10.33
N TYR A 91 10.97 15.67 -11.24
CA TYR A 91 10.95 15.91 -12.68
C TYR A 91 9.51 15.93 -13.16
N VAL A 92 9.10 17.00 -13.86
CA VAL A 92 7.72 17.19 -14.34
C VAL A 92 7.75 17.61 -15.80
N ASP A 93 6.87 17.01 -16.62
CA ASP A 93 6.63 17.45 -18.00
C ASP A 93 5.54 18.52 -17.97
N GLU A 94 5.92 19.79 -18.17
CA GLU A 94 4.96 20.91 -18.22
C GLU A 94 4.31 21.09 -19.61
N MET A 95 4.78 20.36 -20.63
CA MET A 95 4.37 20.53 -22.02
C MET A 95 3.24 19.56 -22.41
N ARG A 96 3.26 18.33 -21.90
CA ARG A 96 2.25 17.28 -22.18
C ARG A 96 1.37 17.07 -20.96
N VAL A 97 0.31 17.88 -20.86
CA VAL A 97 -0.55 17.94 -19.67
C VAL A 97 -1.87 17.14 -19.80
N GLU A 98 -2.09 16.51 -20.95
CA GLU A 98 -3.26 15.66 -21.17
C GLU A 98 -2.98 14.23 -20.69
N GLU A 99 -4.00 13.58 -20.12
CA GLU A 99 -3.92 12.18 -19.73
C GLU A 99 -3.76 11.27 -20.96
N ASP A 100 -2.92 10.24 -20.87
CA ASP A 100 -2.79 9.20 -21.90
C ASP A 100 -2.51 7.83 -21.27
N VAL A 101 -2.72 6.78 -22.05
CA VAL A 101 -2.48 5.39 -21.62
C VAL A 101 -0.99 5.07 -21.75
N PRO A 102 -0.32 4.61 -20.67
CA PRO A 102 1.08 4.21 -20.72
C PRO A 102 1.27 2.98 -21.61
N ARG A 103 2.48 2.81 -22.15
CA ARG A 103 2.84 1.59 -22.88
C ARG A 103 2.89 0.38 -21.95
N GLU A 104 2.62 -0.81 -22.48
CA GLU A 104 2.63 -2.08 -21.73
C GLU A 104 3.95 -2.31 -20.97
N GLU A 105 5.11 -2.10 -21.61
CA GLU A 105 6.42 -2.22 -20.94
C GLU A 105 6.59 -1.26 -19.75
N TYR A 106 5.91 -0.11 -19.79
CA TYR A 106 5.98 0.87 -18.72
C TYR A 106 5.02 0.50 -17.59
N ILE A 107 3.86 -0.08 -17.93
CA ILE A 107 2.92 -0.66 -16.97
C ILE A 107 3.62 -1.70 -16.11
N GLU A 108 4.36 -2.64 -16.71
CA GLU A 108 5.10 -3.68 -15.97
C GLU A 108 6.08 -3.06 -14.96
N ARG A 109 6.89 -2.09 -15.39
CA ARG A 109 7.86 -1.41 -14.52
C ARG A 109 7.19 -0.59 -13.41
N MET A 110 6.03 -0.01 -13.70
CA MET A 110 5.25 0.74 -12.71
C MET A 110 4.62 -0.20 -11.69
N GLU A 111 4.13 -1.37 -12.09
CA GLU A 111 3.62 -2.37 -11.14
C GLU A 111 4.71 -2.85 -10.19
N ASP A 112 5.91 -3.17 -10.69
CA ASP A 112 7.04 -3.55 -9.83
C ASP A 112 7.35 -2.45 -8.78
N GLY A 113 7.30 -1.18 -9.19
CA GLY A 113 7.53 -0.04 -8.30
C GLY A 113 6.38 0.20 -7.31
N ILE A 114 5.13 0.00 -7.73
CA ILE A 114 3.95 0.11 -6.87
C ILE A 114 3.94 -1.02 -5.84
N GLU A 115 4.23 -2.26 -6.24
CA GLU A 115 4.33 -3.42 -5.34
C GLU A 115 5.36 -3.15 -4.25
N ASP A 116 6.58 -2.71 -4.61
CA ASP A 116 7.59 -2.34 -3.61
C ASP A 116 7.11 -1.21 -2.69
N ALA A 117 6.49 -0.17 -3.23
CA ALA A 117 5.98 0.97 -2.45
C ALA A 117 4.90 0.56 -1.44
N VAL A 118 3.98 -0.32 -1.82
CA VAL A 118 2.89 -0.80 -0.97
C VAL A 118 3.42 -1.78 0.07
N GLU A 119 4.16 -2.79 -0.36
CA GLU A 119 4.60 -3.88 0.51
C GLU A 119 5.69 -3.45 1.50
N ASN A 120 6.64 -2.63 1.05
CA ASN A 120 7.84 -2.31 1.83
C ASN A 120 7.84 -0.90 2.42
N TRP A 121 7.09 0.05 1.85
CA TRP A 121 7.17 1.47 2.21
C TRP A 121 5.85 2.06 2.70
N GLY A 122 4.77 1.27 2.73
CA GLY A 122 3.48 1.65 3.32
C GLY A 122 2.68 2.65 2.49
N MET A 123 2.88 2.66 1.17
CA MET A 123 1.96 3.35 0.26
C MET A 123 0.56 2.72 0.36
N ASP A 124 -0.48 3.56 0.35
CA ASP A 124 -1.88 3.08 0.31
C ASP A 124 -2.18 2.48 -1.07
N GLU A 125 -2.53 1.19 -1.10
CA GLU A 125 -2.91 0.50 -2.33
C GLU A 125 -4.15 1.14 -2.99
N ASP A 126 -5.11 1.61 -2.19
CA ASP A 126 -6.32 2.29 -2.71
C ASP A 126 -5.95 3.63 -3.41
N TYR A 127 -4.81 4.24 -3.07
CA TYR A 127 -4.27 5.40 -3.79
C TYR A 127 -3.67 4.98 -5.14
N ALA A 128 -2.85 3.92 -5.17
CA ALA A 128 -2.23 3.43 -6.40
C ALA A 128 -3.29 3.01 -7.42
N ASP A 129 -4.33 2.30 -6.98
CA ASP A 129 -5.46 1.89 -7.82
C ASP A 129 -6.16 3.09 -8.46
N ARG A 130 -6.44 4.11 -7.64
CA ARG A 130 -7.24 5.27 -8.04
C ARG A 130 -6.48 6.27 -8.90
N VAL A 131 -5.16 6.42 -8.70
CA VAL A 131 -4.36 7.44 -9.37
C VAL A 131 -3.58 6.87 -10.56
N MET A 132 -2.95 5.70 -10.37
CA MET A 132 -2.08 5.08 -11.37
C MET A 132 -2.84 4.01 -12.17
N ARG A 133 -3.30 2.93 -11.54
CA ARG A 133 -3.87 1.75 -12.25
C ARG A 133 -5.16 2.04 -13.02
N ARG A 134 -5.83 3.17 -12.77
CA ARG A 134 -6.96 3.66 -13.60
C ARG A 134 -6.63 3.77 -15.10
N PHE A 135 -5.35 3.83 -15.47
CA PHE A 135 -4.90 3.94 -16.86
C PHE A 135 -4.50 2.61 -17.50
N TRP A 136 -4.56 1.46 -16.80
CA TRP A 136 -4.08 0.16 -17.30
C TRP A 136 -5.12 -0.47 -18.25
N ILE A 137 -5.68 0.34 -19.12
CA ILE A 137 -6.73 -0.04 -20.06
C ILE A 137 -6.09 -0.07 -21.44
N GLU A 138 -6.13 -1.22 -22.11
CA GLU A 138 -5.72 -1.29 -23.51
C GLU A 138 -6.60 -0.36 -24.36
N LYS A 139 -5.99 0.46 -25.22
CA LYS A 139 -6.75 1.14 -26.28
C LYS A 139 -7.16 0.07 -27.30
N ASP A 140 -8.46 -0.21 -27.38
CA ASP A 140 -9.10 -0.95 -28.48
C ASP A 140 -8.73 -0.39 -29.86
#